data_AF-A0A1G7XC02-F1
#
_entry.id   AF-A0A1G7XC02-F1
#
_cell.length_a   1.000
_cell.length_b   1.000
_cell.length_c   1.000
_cell.angle_alpha   90.00
_cell.angle_beta   90.00
_cell.angle_gamma   90.00
#
_symmetry.space_group_name_H-M   'P 1'
#
loop_
_entity.id
_entity.type
_entity.pdbx_description
1 polymer ?
#
loop_
_entity_poly.entity_id
_entity_poly.type
_entity_poly.pdbx_seq_one_letter_code
_entity_poly.pdbx_strand_id
1 'polypeptide(L)'
;MARTGLTKAEVKASRERLLAEGRYPSVDAVRHDLGTGSKSTIHKHLKELQEDNSQAGGIRRDDTERSLNALVEQLAGRLHDDADRRFRELCASHEQALQAKERELAELRDTVERLSARIDELETHGELQHEGGFGDFSNLFASSRGGQRDDTAFNIILSGGRSATIDFDSPQIQLTPRLM
;
A
#
# COMPACT_ATOMS: atom_id res chain seq x y z
N MET A 1 -2.54 -59.55 65.75
CA MET A 1 -3.12 -58.20 65.86
C MET A 1 -2.65 -57.39 64.66
N ALA A 2 -3.55 -57.12 63.71
CA ALA A 2 -3.20 -56.40 62.49
C ALA A 2 -2.88 -54.94 62.86
N ARG A 3 -1.64 -54.51 62.62
CA ARG A 3 -1.27 -53.10 62.70
C ARG A 3 -2.02 -52.37 61.58
N THR A 4 -3.12 -51.71 61.90
CA THR A 4 -3.83 -50.79 61.00
C THR A 4 -2.91 -49.60 60.73
N GLY A 5 -2.04 -49.76 59.74
CA GLY A 5 -1.13 -48.72 59.28
C GLY A 5 -1.87 -47.68 58.46
N LEU A 6 -1.39 -46.44 58.54
CA LEU A 6 -1.77 -45.30 57.69
C LEU A 6 -2.00 -45.74 56.23
N THR A 7 -3.16 -45.39 55.67
CA THR A 7 -3.53 -45.80 54.31
C THR A 7 -3.21 -44.70 53.29
N LYS A 8 -2.90 -45.10 52.05
CA LYS A 8 -2.66 -44.17 50.93
C LYS A 8 -3.88 -43.28 50.63
N ALA A 9 -5.08 -43.77 50.88
CA ALA A 9 -6.34 -43.03 50.68
C ALA A 9 -6.49 -41.85 51.66
N GLU A 10 -6.13 -42.05 52.93
CA GLU A 10 -6.15 -40.98 53.95
C GLU A 10 -5.14 -39.88 53.61
N VAL A 11 -3.93 -40.26 53.19
CA VAL A 11 -2.89 -39.33 52.72
C VAL A 11 -3.37 -38.53 51.51
N LYS A 12 -4.08 -39.18 50.58
CA LYS A 12 -4.66 -38.52 49.39
C LYS A 12 -5.73 -37.48 49.78
N ALA A 13 -6.63 -37.83 50.70
CA ALA A 13 -7.71 -36.94 51.14
C ALA A 13 -7.17 -35.70 51.87
N SER A 14 -6.17 -35.85 52.73
CA SER A 14 -5.52 -34.70 53.39
C SER A 14 -4.79 -33.82 52.37
N ARG A 15 -4.05 -34.41 51.42
CA ARG A 15 -3.39 -33.65 50.34
C ARG A 15 -4.39 -32.81 49.55
N GLU A 16 -5.54 -33.38 49.20
CA GLU A 16 -6.59 -32.68 48.43
C GLU A 16 -7.24 -31.55 49.24
N ARG A 17 -7.44 -31.71 50.55
CA ARG A 17 -7.88 -30.62 51.43
C ARG A 17 -6.86 -29.48 51.50
N LEU A 18 -5.58 -29.79 51.71
CA LEU A 18 -4.52 -28.77 51.74
C LEU A 18 -4.43 -27.99 50.42
N LEU A 19 -4.55 -28.69 49.28
CA LEU A 19 -4.59 -28.06 47.97
C LEU A 19 -5.83 -27.17 47.78
N ALA A 20 -7.01 -27.62 48.24
CA ALA A 20 -8.24 -26.82 48.19
C ALA A 20 -8.16 -25.56 49.08
N GLU A 21 -7.42 -25.65 50.19
CA GLU A 21 -7.08 -24.52 51.07
C GLU A 21 -5.95 -23.62 50.52
N GLY A 22 -5.38 -23.95 49.36
CA GLY A 22 -4.28 -23.19 48.74
C GLY A 22 -2.93 -23.35 49.45
N ARG A 23 -2.78 -24.33 50.34
CA ARG A 23 -1.54 -24.64 51.05
C ARG A 23 -0.76 -25.74 50.34
N TYR A 24 0.57 -25.60 50.34
CA TYR A 24 1.45 -26.61 49.75
C TYR A 24 1.44 -27.88 50.60
N PRO A 25 1.11 -29.06 50.04
CA PRO A 25 1.03 -30.32 50.79
C PRO A 25 2.44 -30.84 51.08
N SER A 26 3.06 -30.32 52.14
CA SER A 26 4.32 -30.84 52.68
C SER A 26 4.07 -32.06 53.56
N VAL A 27 5.10 -32.88 53.79
CA VAL A 27 5.02 -34.07 54.66
C VAL A 27 4.55 -33.69 56.07
N ASP A 28 5.03 -32.56 56.58
CA ASP A 28 4.69 -32.11 57.93
C ASP A 28 3.27 -31.50 57.98
N ALA A 29 2.81 -30.84 56.91
CA ALA A 29 1.43 -30.34 56.81
C ALA A 29 0.41 -31.49 56.76
N VAL A 30 0.67 -32.50 55.94
CA VAL A 30 -0.17 -33.71 55.86
C VAL A 30 -0.16 -34.49 57.18
N ARG A 31 0.98 -34.52 57.87
CA ARG A 31 1.08 -35.13 59.20
C ARG A 31 0.30 -34.35 60.26
N HIS A 32 0.27 -33.02 60.17
CA HIS A 32 -0.51 -32.18 61.08
C HIS A 32 -2.01 -32.42 60.91
N ASP A 33 -2.50 -32.52 59.68
CA ASP A 33 -3.90 -32.81 59.35
C ASP A 33 -4.33 -34.22 59.76
N LEU A 34 -3.47 -35.23 59.52
CA LEU A 34 -3.80 -36.64 59.80
C LEU A 34 -3.52 -37.04 61.26
N GLY A 35 -2.66 -36.28 61.96
CA GLY A 35 -2.23 -36.55 63.34
C GLY A 35 -1.38 -37.81 63.53
N THR A 36 -1.31 -38.70 62.53
CA THR A 36 -0.67 -40.03 62.63
C THR A 36 0.19 -40.34 61.40
N GLY A 37 1.09 -41.32 61.54
CA GLY A 37 1.98 -41.75 60.48
C GLY A 37 3.42 -41.26 60.65
N SER A 38 4.37 -42.11 60.25
CA SER A 38 5.78 -41.73 60.24
C SER A 38 6.08 -40.83 59.03
N LYS A 39 7.04 -39.90 59.19
CA LYS A 39 7.48 -39.00 58.12
C LYS A 39 7.88 -39.77 56.85
N SER A 40 8.52 -40.93 57.01
CA SER A 40 8.91 -41.84 55.93
C SER A 40 7.71 -42.45 55.19
N THR A 41 6.69 -42.92 55.93
CA THR A 41 5.49 -43.52 55.34
C THR A 41 4.66 -42.49 54.56
N ILE A 42 4.49 -41.28 55.12
CA ILE A 42 3.78 -40.18 54.47
C ILE A 42 4.52 -39.75 53.20
N HIS A 43 5.85 -39.60 53.27
CA HIS A 43 6.67 -39.26 52.10
C HIS A 43 6.55 -40.32 50.99
N LYS A 44 6.59 -41.60 51.34
CA LYS A 44 6.40 -42.71 50.39
C LYS A 44 5.04 -42.60 49.69
N HIS A 45 3.95 -42.46 50.44
CA HIS A 45 2.61 -42.36 49.85
C HIS A 45 2.39 -41.08 49.05
N LEU A 46 2.97 -39.95 49.45
CA LEU A 46 2.93 -38.71 48.66
C LEU A 46 3.65 -38.88 47.33
N LYS A 47 4.82 -39.55 47.32
CA LYS A 47 5.56 -39.84 46.09
C LYS A 47 4.78 -40.77 45.16
N GLU A 48 4.22 -41.86 45.68
CA GLU A 48 3.38 -42.79 44.90
C GLU A 48 2.15 -42.08 44.32
N LEU A 49 1.51 -41.19 45.09
CA LEU A 49 0.38 -40.40 44.61
C LEU A 49 0.76 -39.32 43.59
N GLN A 50 2.02 -38.91 43.55
CA GLN A 50 2.55 -37.99 42.55
C GLN A 50 2.89 -38.74 41.26
N GLU A 51 3.45 -39.94 41.35
CA GLU A 51 3.72 -40.85 40.23
C GLU A 51 2.41 -41.29 39.54
N ASP A 52 1.39 -41.71 40.31
CA ASP A 52 0.08 -42.08 39.76
C ASP A 52 -0.61 -40.91 39.03
N ASN A 53 -0.54 -39.70 39.60
CA ASN A 53 -1.10 -38.50 38.97
C ASN A 53 -0.28 -38.05 37.75
N SER A 54 1.01 -38.32 37.71
CA SER A 54 1.85 -38.00 36.55
C SER A 54 1.53 -38.91 35.37
N GLN A 55 1.23 -40.19 35.63
CA GLN A 55 0.79 -41.14 34.59
C GLN A 55 -0.61 -40.80 34.06
N ALA A 56 -1.58 -40.54 34.95
CA ALA A 56 -2.93 -40.17 34.55
C ALA A 56 -3.03 -38.75 33.97
N GLY A 57 -2.20 -37.83 34.46
CA GLY A 57 -2.11 -36.44 34.00
C GLY A 57 -1.30 -36.28 32.73
N GLY A 58 -0.33 -37.16 32.46
CA GLY A 58 0.45 -37.18 31.22
C GLY A 58 -0.43 -37.34 29.99
N ILE A 59 -1.35 -38.33 30.01
CA ILE A 59 -2.28 -38.57 28.89
C ILE A 59 -3.18 -37.35 28.64
N ARG A 60 -3.72 -36.73 29.70
CA ARG A 60 -4.56 -35.53 29.58
C ARG A 60 -3.77 -34.31 29.11
N ARG A 61 -2.50 -34.17 29.53
CA ARG A 61 -1.62 -33.10 29.08
C ARG A 61 -1.25 -33.26 27.61
N ASP A 62 -0.89 -34.46 27.19
CA ASP A 62 -0.56 -34.75 25.79
C ASP A 62 -1.76 -34.48 24.85
N ASP A 63 -2.98 -34.80 25.28
CA ASP A 63 -4.19 -34.49 24.53
C ASP A 63 -4.45 -32.98 24.44
N THR A 64 -4.22 -32.24 25.52
CA THR A 64 -4.31 -30.77 25.50
C THR A 64 -3.23 -30.13 24.63
N GLU A 65 -1.99 -30.64 24.68
CA GLU A 65 -0.88 -30.17 23.87
C GLU A 65 -1.15 -30.43 22.37
N ARG A 66 -1.66 -31.63 22.02
CA ARG A 66 -2.08 -31.93 20.65
C ARG A 66 -3.20 -31.00 20.17
N SER A 67 -4.21 -30.75 21.01
CA SER A 67 -5.31 -29.83 20.67
C SER A 67 -4.82 -28.40 20.47
N LEU A 68 -3.94 -27.91 21.33
CA LEU A 68 -3.34 -26.58 21.21
C LEU A 68 -2.49 -26.46 19.94
N ASN A 69 -1.66 -27.46 19.65
CA ASN A 69 -0.84 -27.46 18.44
C ASN A 69 -1.71 -27.45 17.17
N ALA A 70 -2.80 -28.23 17.14
CA ALA A 70 -3.73 -28.21 16.00
C ALA A 70 -4.38 -26.83 15.81
N LEU A 71 -4.77 -26.14 16.89
CA LEU A 71 -5.34 -24.79 16.82
C LEU A 71 -4.33 -23.75 16.36
N VAL A 72 -3.09 -23.84 16.85
CA VAL A 72 -2.00 -22.95 16.43
C VAL A 72 -1.68 -23.15 14.95
N GLU A 73 -1.64 -24.40 14.48
CA GLU A 73 -1.39 -24.71 13.08
C GLU A 73 -2.52 -24.22 12.16
N GLN A 74 -3.78 -24.39 12.57
CA GLN A 74 -4.92 -23.81 11.85
C GLN A 74 -4.86 -22.28 11.81
N LEU A 75 -4.47 -21.63 12.90
CA LEU A 75 -4.34 -20.18 12.96
C LEU A 75 -3.19 -19.69 12.07
N ALA A 76 -2.04 -20.38 12.12
CA ALA A 76 -0.89 -20.08 11.29
C ALA A 76 -1.24 -20.20 9.79
N GLY A 77 -1.98 -21.25 9.41
CA GLY A 77 -2.46 -21.44 8.04
C GLY A 77 -3.36 -20.28 7.59
N ARG A 78 -4.37 -19.92 8.39
CA ARG A 78 -5.27 -18.79 8.09
C ARG A 78 -4.52 -17.47 7.98
N LEU A 79 -3.54 -17.23 8.84
CA LEU A 79 -2.74 -16.02 8.81
C LEU A 79 -1.88 -15.94 7.54
N HIS A 80 -1.31 -17.07 7.10
CA HIS A 80 -0.57 -17.15 5.84
C HIS A 80 -1.49 -16.88 4.65
N ASP A 81 -2.67 -17.52 4.60
CA ASP A 81 -3.64 -17.31 3.52
C ASP A 81 -4.09 -15.84 3.43
N ASP A 82 -4.34 -15.20 4.57
CA ASP A 82 -4.73 -13.79 4.63
C ASP A 82 -3.57 -12.86 4.23
N ALA A 83 -2.33 -13.19 4.62
CA ALA A 83 -1.15 -12.45 4.21
C ALA A 83 -0.94 -12.56 2.69
N ASP A 84 -1.05 -13.76 2.13
CA ASP A 84 -0.96 -14.02 0.69
C ASP A 84 -2.06 -13.28 -0.08
N ARG A 85 -3.30 -13.28 0.45
CA ARG A 85 -4.40 -12.52 -0.17
C ARG A 85 -4.09 -11.03 -0.21
N ARG A 86 -3.67 -10.45 0.92
CA ARG A 86 -3.30 -9.03 1.00
C ARG A 86 -2.13 -8.69 0.08
N PHE A 87 -1.14 -9.58 -0.01
CA PHE A 87 0.00 -9.39 -0.89
C PHE A 87 -0.43 -9.38 -2.37
N ARG A 88 -1.27 -10.33 -2.79
CA ARG A 88 -1.82 -10.36 -4.16
C ARG A 88 -2.65 -9.12 -4.47
N GLU A 89 -3.49 -8.68 -3.54
CA GLU A 89 -4.27 -7.45 -3.69
C GLU A 89 -3.36 -6.21 -3.86
N LEU A 90 -2.31 -6.12 -3.05
CA LEU A 90 -1.34 -5.02 -3.13
C LEU A 90 -0.58 -5.06 -4.47
N CYS A 91 -0.11 -6.22 -4.90
CA CYS A 91 0.54 -6.39 -6.20
C CYS A 91 -0.39 -5.99 -7.35
N ALA A 92 -1.65 -6.44 -7.33
CA ALA A 92 -2.64 -6.08 -8.35
C ALA A 92 -2.92 -4.57 -8.39
N SER A 93 -3.08 -3.95 -7.22
CA SER A 93 -3.25 -2.49 -7.13
C SER A 93 -2.02 -1.73 -7.63
N HIS A 94 -0.82 -2.23 -7.33
CA HIS A 94 0.42 -1.62 -7.79
C HIS A 94 0.58 -1.73 -9.31
N GLU A 95 0.29 -2.90 -9.87
CA GLU A 95 0.32 -3.12 -11.31
C GLU A 95 -0.68 -2.22 -12.04
N GLN A 96 -1.90 -2.07 -11.51
CA GLN A 96 -2.87 -1.12 -12.05
C GLN A 96 -2.38 0.32 -12.00
N ALA A 97 -1.72 0.72 -10.90
CA ALA A 97 -1.15 2.06 -10.77
C ALA A 97 0.00 2.30 -11.77
N LEU A 98 0.85 1.29 -11.99
CA LEU A 98 1.90 1.34 -13.01
C LEU A 98 1.32 1.48 -14.40
N GLN A 99 0.34 0.66 -14.76
CA GLN A 99 -0.34 0.75 -16.06
C GLN A 99 -1.01 2.12 -16.27
N ALA A 100 -1.65 2.67 -15.24
CA ALA A 100 -2.23 4.01 -15.31
C ALA A 100 -1.16 5.08 -15.56
N LYS A 101 -0.01 4.98 -14.90
CA LYS A 101 1.11 5.90 -15.09
C LYS A 101 1.76 5.74 -16.46
N GLU A 102 1.89 4.52 -16.97
CA GLU A 102 2.39 4.27 -18.32
C GLU A 102 1.47 4.86 -19.39
N ARG A 103 0.16 4.76 -19.22
CA ARG A 103 -0.83 5.41 -20.11
C ARG A 103 -0.70 6.92 -20.07
N GLU A 104 -0.61 7.51 -18.87
CA GLU A 104 -0.41 8.95 -18.70
C GLU A 104 0.89 9.41 -19.39
N LEU A 105 1.99 8.67 -19.23
CA LEU A 105 3.25 8.97 -19.91
C LEU A 105 3.16 8.82 -21.43
N ALA A 106 2.41 7.84 -21.94
CA ALA A 106 2.16 7.69 -23.37
C ALA A 106 1.38 8.89 -23.91
N GLU A 107 0.29 9.30 -23.25
CA GLU A 107 -0.49 10.47 -23.62
C GLU A 107 0.36 11.76 -23.59
N LEU A 108 1.22 11.92 -22.58
CA LEU A 108 2.14 13.05 -22.51
C LEU A 108 3.17 13.02 -23.65
N ARG A 109 3.69 11.85 -24.03
CA ARG A 109 4.59 11.73 -25.17
C ARG A 109 3.89 12.10 -26.48
N ASP A 110 2.66 11.63 -26.67
CA ASP A 110 1.85 11.96 -27.85
C ASP A 110 1.49 13.45 -27.91
N THR A 111 1.29 14.12 -26.77
CA THR A 111 1.06 15.58 -26.74
C THR A 111 2.35 16.33 -27.08
N VAL A 112 3.49 15.92 -26.52
CA VAL A 112 4.80 16.52 -26.84
C VAL A 112 5.13 16.37 -28.32
N GLU A 113 4.94 15.19 -28.91
CA GLU A 113 5.20 14.93 -30.32
C GLU A 113 4.27 15.77 -31.24
N ARG A 114 2.99 15.89 -30.89
CA ARG A 114 2.07 16.78 -31.64
C ARG A 114 2.46 18.24 -31.54
N LEU A 115 2.87 18.70 -30.35
CA LEU A 115 3.28 20.09 -30.16
C LEU A 115 4.60 20.39 -30.86
N SER A 116 5.56 19.47 -30.85
CA SER A 116 6.82 19.64 -31.59
C SER A 116 6.56 19.68 -33.09
N ALA A 117 5.74 18.76 -33.62
CA ALA A 117 5.36 18.80 -35.04
C ALA A 117 4.69 20.13 -35.43
N ARG A 118 3.84 20.68 -34.53
CA ARG A 118 3.20 21.97 -34.77
C ARG A 118 4.18 23.13 -34.75
N ILE A 119 5.21 23.08 -33.89
CA ILE A 119 6.29 24.08 -33.88
C ILE A 119 7.07 23.99 -35.19
N ASP A 120 7.47 22.80 -35.62
CA ASP A 120 8.20 22.59 -36.88
C ASP A 120 7.39 23.11 -38.09
N GLU A 121 6.08 22.87 -38.13
CA GLU A 121 5.19 23.44 -39.15
C GLU A 121 5.19 24.98 -39.13
N LEU A 122 5.12 25.59 -37.95
CA LEU A 122 5.10 27.04 -37.82
C LEU A 122 6.45 27.67 -38.17
N GLU A 123 7.55 27.02 -37.82
CA GLU A 123 8.90 27.43 -38.16
C GLU A 123 9.11 27.36 -39.67
N THR A 124 8.76 26.25 -40.33
CA THR A 124 8.84 26.14 -41.79
C THR A 124 7.92 27.13 -42.52
N HIS A 125 6.70 27.36 -42.04
CA HIS A 125 5.84 28.41 -42.58
C HIS A 125 6.37 29.84 -42.34
N GLY A 126 7.08 30.07 -41.24
CA GLY A 126 7.75 31.34 -40.93
C GLY A 126 8.98 31.59 -41.79
N GLU A 127 9.79 30.55 -42.06
CA GLU A 127 10.95 30.60 -42.95
C GLU A 127 10.53 30.87 -44.41
N LEU A 128 9.45 30.24 -44.88
CA LEU A 128 8.87 30.52 -46.20
C LEU A 128 8.29 31.95 -46.31
N GLN A 129 7.75 32.50 -45.22
CA GLN A 129 7.35 33.91 -45.15
C GLN A 129 8.57 34.85 -45.12
N HIS A 130 9.71 34.43 -44.56
CA HIS A 130 10.95 35.20 -44.58
C HIS A 130 11.61 35.26 -45.96
N GLU A 131 11.49 34.21 -46.78
CA GLU A 131 11.95 34.27 -48.19
C GLU A 131 10.99 35.05 -49.10
N GLY A 132 9.71 35.21 -48.71
CA GLY A 132 8.65 35.79 -49.55
C GLY A 132 8.02 37.11 -49.11
N GLY A 133 8.20 37.59 -47.87
CA GLY A 133 7.60 38.86 -47.45
C GLY A 133 7.46 39.11 -45.95
N PHE A 134 8.37 39.92 -45.42
CA PHE A 134 8.10 41.07 -44.53
C PHE A 134 9.39 41.88 -44.46
N GLY A 135 9.66 42.66 -45.52
CA GLY A 135 10.72 43.67 -45.62
C GLY A 135 12.11 43.28 -45.10
N ASP A 136 13.10 43.15 -45.97
CA ASP A 136 14.49 43.03 -45.53
C ASP A 136 14.95 44.33 -44.80
N PHE A 137 14.76 44.38 -43.50
CA PHE A 137 15.12 45.52 -42.65
C PHE A 137 16.62 45.64 -42.42
N SER A 138 17.41 44.65 -42.85
CA SER A 138 18.88 44.71 -42.74
C SER A 138 19.47 45.84 -43.59
N ASN A 139 18.75 46.26 -44.64
CA ASN A 139 19.17 47.34 -45.54
C ASN A 139 18.64 48.74 -45.15
N LEU A 140 17.86 48.88 -44.07
CA LEU A 140 17.33 50.19 -43.63
C LEU A 140 18.43 51.19 -43.25
N PHE A 141 19.63 50.71 -42.90
CA PHE A 141 20.76 51.56 -42.55
C PHE A 141 21.69 51.86 -43.74
N ALA A 142 21.48 51.23 -44.91
CA ALA A 142 22.41 51.29 -46.04
C ALA A 142 22.00 52.26 -47.17
N SER A 143 20.77 52.78 -47.19
CA SER A 143 20.28 53.57 -48.32
C SER A 143 19.94 55.01 -47.93
N SER A 144 20.91 55.91 -48.04
CA SER A 144 20.67 57.36 -47.98
C SER A 144 20.99 58.09 -49.31
N ARG A 145 21.42 57.39 -50.37
CA ARG A 145 21.76 58.05 -51.65
C ARG A 145 21.46 57.30 -52.97
N GLY A 146 20.74 56.17 -52.95
CA GLY A 146 20.42 55.44 -54.19
C GLY A 146 18.95 55.05 -54.23
N GLY A 147 18.19 55.57 -55.19
CA GLY A 147 16.75 55.35 -55.32
C GLY A 147 16.38 53.94 -55.77
N GLN A 148 16.37 52.98 -54.85
CA GLN A 148 15.68 51.71 -55.03
C GLN A 148 14.36 51.78 -54.27
N ARG A 149 13.24 51.79 -54.99
CA ARG A 149 11.89 51.79 -54.40
C ARG A 149 11.56 50.36 -54.04
N ASP A 150 11.63 50.04 -52.75
CA ASP A 150 11.10 48.79 -52.22
C ASP A 150 9.58 48.95 -52.12
N ASP A 151 8.85 48.43 -53.12
CA ASP A 151 7.37 48.42 -53.19
C ASP A 151 6.77 47.38 -52.23
N THR A 152 7.14 47.44 -50.96
CA THR A 152 6.49 46.63 -49.92
C THR A 152 5.24 47.36 -49.41
N ALA A 153 4.19 46.60 -49.07
CA ALA A 153 2.91 47.14 -48.61
C ALA A 153 3.06 48.12 -47.43
N PHE A 154 4.05 47.92 -46.55
CA PHE A 154 4.37 48.84 -45.46
C PHE A 154 5.01 50.15 -45.93
N ASN A 155 5.90 50.10 -46.93
CA ASN A 155 6.52 51.30 -47.48
C ASN A 155 5.50 52.13 -48.30
N ILE A 156 4.54 51.46 -48.95
CA ILE A 156 3.39 52.12 -49.60
C ILE A 156 2.53 52.86 -48.57
N ILE A 157 2.29 52.28 -47.39
CA ILE A 157 1.50 52.92 -46.32
C ILE A 157 2.27 54.06 -45.63
N LEU A 158 3.59 53.92 -45.43
CA LEU A 158 4.44 54.95 -44.82
C LEU A 158 4.76 56.10 -45.78
N SER A 159 4.88 55.84 -47.09
CA SER A 159 5.12 56.87 -48.11
C SER A 159 3.84 57.48 -48.70
N GLY A 160 2.71 56.80 -48.53
CA GLY A 160 1.45 57.08 -49.20
C GLY A 160 0.46 57.92 -48.40
N GLY A 161 0.79 59.17 -48.11
CA GLY A 161 -0.21 60.20 -47.78
C GLY A 161 -1.11 60.62 -48.97
N ARG A 162 -1.19 59.82 -50.04
CA ARG A 162 -1.96 60.15 -51.26
C ARG A 162 -2.52 58.89 -51.94
N SER A 163 -3.77 58.58 -51.59
CA SER A 163 -4.83 58.01 -52.44
C SER A 163 -4.59 56.66 -53.14
N ALA A 164 -5.19 55.61 -52.57
CA ALA A 164 -5.87 54.58 -53.36
C ALA A 164 -6.98 53.97 -52.49
N THR A 165 -8.22 54.28 -52.84
CA THR A 165 -9.45 53.73 -52.25
C THR A 165 -9.49 52.22 -52.44
N ILE A 166 -9.55 51.47 -51.34
CA ILE A 166 -9.86 50.04 -51.36
C ILE A 166 -11.38 49.91 -51.36
N ASP A 167 -11.91 49.46 -52.48
CA ASP A 167 -13.34 49.16 -52.69
C ASP A 167 -13.70 47.88 -51.91
N PHE A 168 -14.70 47.96 -51.03
CA PHE A 168 -15.23 46.81 -50.29
C PHE A 168 -16.55 46.39 -50.93
N ASP A 169 -16.50 45.46 -51.88
CA ASP A 169 -17.69 44.88 -52.49
C ASP A 169 -17.90 43.41 -52.07
N SER A 170 -18.82 43.24 -51.10
CA SER A 170 -19.74 42.11 -50.87
C SER A 170 -19.23 40.73 -50.34
N PRO A 171 -20.09 39.88 -49.70
CA PRO A 171 -21.40 40.12 -49.07
C PRO A 171 -21.50 39.68 -47.58
N GLN A 172 -22.66 40.03 -47.00
CA GLN A 172 -23.08 39.92 -45.60
C GLN A 172 -23.07 38.50 -45.02
N ILE A 173 -22.38 38.28 -43.89
CA ILE A 173 -22.63 37.15 -42.99
C ILE A 173 -23.73 37.57 -42.02
N GLN A 174 -24.96 37.10 -42.25
CA GLN A 174 -26.07 37.27 -41.31
C GLN A 174 -25.82 36.38 -40.09
N LEU A 175 -25.46 36.99 -38.96
CA LEU A 175 -25.48 36.36 -37.64
C LEU A 175 -26.91 36.45 -37.09
N THR A 176 -27.68 35.36 -37.21
CA THR A 176 -28.91 35.19 -36.42
C THR A 176 -28.55 34.75 -34.99
N PRO A 177 -28.95 35.49 -33.94
CA PRO A 177 -28.73 35.07 -32.57
C PRO A 177 -29.75 34.01 -32.13
N ARG A 178 -29.21 33.06 -31.36
CA ARG A 178 -29.81 31.92 -30.65
C ARG A 178 -30.97 32.32 -29.73
N LEU A 179 -32.04 31.52 -29.70
CA LEU A 179 -33.06 31.54 -28.63
C LEU A 179 -33.43 30.11 -28.23
N MET A 180 -33.24 29.84 -26.93
CA MET A 180 -33.71 28.76 -26.04
C MET A 180 -33.75 27.32 -26.55
#